data_AF-A0A1F8R052-F1
#
_entry.id   AF-A0A1F8R052-F1
#
_cell.length_a   1.000
_cell.length_b   1.000
_cell.length_c   1.000
_cell.angle_alpha   90.00
_cell.angle_beta   90.00
_cell.angle_gamma   90.00
#
_symmetry.space_group_name_H-M   'P 1'
#
loop_
_entity.id
_entity.type
_entity.pdbx_description
1 polymer ?
#
loop_
_entity_poly.entity_id
_entity_poly.type
_entity_poly.pdbx_seq_one_letter_code
_entity_poly.pdbx_strand_id
1 'polypeptide(L)'
;MEKILEQASKHNYLLLILLALGSLAGMAIVLWNYPATPDSLKYFSTPSFPIWLMMMAVFCGLLPVFGIPLWLSLIEFKEHIKKNWLSISVSSVFLYGLFVASIPFAVNVIQIVFPLYKHIDKMWVIFTLGYLAMLPAAIGLWSILSAAKETYERADPDPQKCYPAVQAFNHYRSYLQAYLVIAGILISLVVLSTGAMRQALVEYNPANEQLFSNNMVLAHGLYFTFLLGVLYVPTYIVVQLYGRLLRDKVYPVITLDDYKEKEPLRKQFDEILNLNITVGQNLRAGLFILAPLVTSLFSSLINIRVLG
;
A
#
# COMPACT_ATOMS: atom_id res chain seq x y z
N MET A 1 0.61 17.76 3.93
CA MET A 1 -0.67 17.04 3.76
C MET A 1 -1.87 17.99 3.76
N GLU A 2 -2.02 18.88 4.73
CA GLU A 2 -3.19 19.77 4.87
C GLU A 2 -3.44 20.66 3.63
N LYS A 3 -2.41 21.31 3.08
CA LYS A 3 -2.54 22.04 1.80
C LYS A 3 -2.92 21.16 0.61
N ILE A 4 -2.44 19.91 0.58
CA ILE A 4 -2.79 18.94 -0.46
C ILE A 4 -4.25 18.51 -0.29
N LEU A 5 -4.72 18.32 0.94
CA LEU A 5 -6.11 17.97 1.26
C LEU A 5 -7.07 19.15 1.02
N GLU A 6 -6.68 20.37 1.34
CA GLU A 6 -7.47 21.58 1.09
C GLU A 6 -7.60 21.85 -0.41
N GLN A 7 -6.49 21.71 -1.15
CA GLN A 7 -6.49 21.82 -2.60
C GLN A 7 -7.24 20.65 -3.25
N ALA A 8 -7.16 19.44 -2.69
CA ALA A 8 -7.96 18.29 -3.12
C ALA A 8 -9.45 18.51 -2.83
N SER A 9 -9.82 19.17 -1.73
CA SER A 9 -11.22 19.46 -1.39
C SER A 9 -11.90 20.34 -2.45
N LYS A 10 -11.14 21.30 -3.01
CA LYS A 10 -11.61 22.15 -4.13
C LYS A 10 -11.79 21.36 -5.43
N HIS A 11 -11.17 20.19 -5.54
CA HIS A 11 -11.21 19.32 -6.72
C HIS A 11 -11.82 17.95 -6.42
N ASN A 12 -12.71 17.85 -5.42
CA ASN A 12 -13.37 16.57 -5.08
C ASN A 12 -14.05 15.92 -6.30
N TYR A 13 -14.61 16.73 -7.21
CA TYR A 13 -15.20 16.24 -8.45
C TYR A 13 -14.17 15.55 -9.37
N LEU A 14 -12.92 16.00 -9.39
CA LEU A 14 -11.86 15.41 -10.20
C LEU A 14 -11.49 14.01 -9.66
N LEU A 15 -11.46 13.83 -8.34
CA LEU A 15 -11.24 12.51 -7.74
C LEU A 15 -12.36 11.53 -8.11
N LEU A 16 -13.62 11.99 -8.09
CA LEU A 16 -14.78 11.18 -8.52
C LEU A 16 -14.71 10.82 -10.00
N ILE A 17 -14.27 11.75 -10.86
CA ILE A 17 -14.07 11.50 -12.29
C ILE A 17 -12.96 10.47 -12.50
N LEU A 18 -11.82 10.61 -11.83
CA LEU A 18 -10.71 9.64 -11.92
C LEU A 18 -11.15 8.25 -11.44
N LEU A 19 -11.90 8.18 -10.34
CA LEU A 19 -12.46 6.94 -9.81
C LEU A 19 -13.39 6.29 -10.84
N ALA A 20 -14.31 7.05 -11.42
CA ALA A 20 -15.25 6.55 -12.42
C ALA A 20 -14.53 6.07 -13.69
N LEU A 21 -13.60 6.87 -14.24
CA LEU A 21 -12.84 6.52 -15.43
C LEU A 21 -11.96 5.28 -15.22
N GLY A 22 -11.24 5.22 -14.10
CA GLY A 22 -10.44 4.03 -13.76
C GLY A 22 -11.30 2.79 -13.55
N SER A 23 -12.49 2.94 -12.94
CA SER A 23 -13.43 1.84 -12.75
C SER A 23 -13.96 1.31 -14.08
N LEU A 24 -14.38 2.20 -14.97
CA LEU A 24 -14.83 1.84 -16.31
C LEU A 24 -13.70 1.20 -17.14
N ALA A 25 -12.48 1.70 -17.04
CA ALA A 25 -11.32 1.10 -17.70
C ALA A 25 -11.03 -0.31 -17.17
N GLY A 26 -11.09 -0.52 -15.85
CA GLY A 26 -10.95 -1.84 -15.24
C GLY A 26 -12.01 -2.83 -15.73
N MET A 27 -13.28 -2.41 -15.75
CA MET A 27 -14.37 -3.22 -16.31
C MET A 27 -14.13 -3.53 -17.78
N ALA A 28 -13.74 -2.54 -18.59
CA ALA A 28 -13.46 -2.72 -20.02
C ALA A 28 -12.32 -3.71 -20.25
N ILE A 29 -11.26 -3.70 -19.44
CA ILE A 29 -10.16 -4.68 -19.50
C ILE A 29 -10.68 -6.09 -19.20
N VAL A 30 -11.44 -6.26 -18.11
CA VAL A 30 -11.98 -7.58 -17.72
C VAL A 30 -12.95 -8.12 -18.78
N LEU A 31 -13.82 -7.26 -19.30
CA LEU A 31 -14.84 -7.59 -20.30
C LEU A 31 -14.31 -7.52 -21.74
N TRP A 32 -13.02 -7.28 -21.95
CA TRP A 32 -12.45 -7.24 -23.29
C TRP A 32 -12.67 -8.59 -24.00
N ASN A 33 -13.27 -8.54 -25.19
CA ASN A 33 -13.74 -9.70 -25.98
C ASN A 33 -14.87 -10.49 -25.31
N TYR A 34 -15.78 -9.84 -24.60
CA TYR A 34 -17.02 -10.46 -24.11
C TYR A 34 -18.06 -10.63 -25.25
N PRO A 35 -18.72 -11.80 -25.39
CA PRO A 35 -18.34 -13.14 -24.94
C PRO A 35 -17.57 -13.90 -26.03
N ALA A 36 -16.29 -14.23 -25.79
CA ALA A 36 -15.43 -14.91 -26.78
C ALA A 36 -15.59 -16.44 -26.83
N THR A 37 -15.95 -17.09 -25.71
CA THR A 37 -16.06 -18.56 -25.63
C THR A 37 -17.29 -19.00 -24.80
N PRO A 38 -17.82 -20.23 -25.01
CA PRO A 38 -18.91 -20.77 -24.20
C PRO A 38 -18.58 -20.84 -22.70
N ASP A 39 -17.34 -21.20 -22.35
CA ASP A 39 -16.87 -21.25 -20.97
C ASP A 39 -16.89 -19.89 -20.30
N SER A 40 -16.46 -18.85 -21.03
CA SER A 40 -16.54 -17.47 -20.55
C SER A 40 -17.99 -17.06 -20.31
N LEU A 41 -18.91 -17.35 -21.24
CA LEU A 41 -20.33 -17.06 -21.07
C LEU A 41 -20.94 -17.73 -19.82
N LYS A 42 -20.61 -19.01 -19.60
CA LYS A 42 -21.03 -19.74 -18.39
C LYS A 42 -20.44 -19.12 -17.13
N TYR A 43 -19.16 -18.73 -17.13
CA TYR A 43 -18.52 -18.06 -16.00
C TYR A 43 -19.16 -16.70 -15.70
N PHE A 44 -19.46 -15.89 -16.72
CA PHE A 44 -20.15 -14.61 -16.57
C PHE A 44 -21.55 -14.74 -15.98
N SER A 45 -22.19 -15.89 -16.18
CA SER A 45 -23.52 -16.18 -15.67
C SER A 45 -23.52 -16.62 -14.19
N THR A 46 -22.35 -16.79 -13.57
CA THR A 46 -22.28 -17.14 -12.14
C THR A 46 -22.72 -15.94 -11.28
N PRO A 47 -23.52 -16.16 -10.21
CA PRO A 47 -23.96 -15.09 -9.32
C PRO A 47 -22.82 -14.29 -8.68
N SER A 48 -21.66 -14.90 -8.47
CA SER A 48 -20.50 -14.23 -7.87
C SER A 48 -19.64 -13.42 -8.85
N PHE A 49 -19.80 -13.61 -10.16
CA PHE A 49 -19.01 -12.86 -11.15
C PHE A 49 -19.19 -11.33 -11.07
N PRO A 50 -20.42 -10.78 -10.95
CA PRO A 50 -20.61 -9.34 -10.80
C PRO A 50 -19.93 -8.74 -9.57
N ILE A 51 -19.87 -9.49 -8.46
CA ILE A 51 -19.18 -9.08 -7.23
C ILE A 51 -17.68 -8.94 -7.50
N TRP A 52 -17.09 -9.95 -8.14
CA TRP A 52 -15.69 -9.91 -8.54
C TRP A 52 -15.38 -8.75 -9.51
N LEU A 53 -16.22 -8.56 -10.54
CA LEU A 53 -16.08 -7.46 -11.49
C LEU A 53 -16.15 -6.09 -10.80
N MET A 54 -17.07 -5.92 -9.84
CA MET A 54 -17.19 -4.71 -9.04
C MET A 54 -15.92 -4.45 -8.22
N MET A 55 -15.35 -5.49 -7.57
CA MET A 55 -14.09 -5.35 -6.83
C MET A 55 -12.93 -4.92 -7.74
N MET A 56 -12.82 -5.52 -8.93
CA MET A 56 -11.81 -5.14 -9.92
C MET A 56 -12.01 -3.72 -10.44
N ALA A 57 -13.26 -3.29 -10.66
CA ALA A 57 -13.57 -1.94 -11.05
C ALA A 57 -13.16 -0.93 -9.98
N VAL A 58 -13.53 -1.16 -8.72
CA VAL A 58 -13.14 -0.30 -7.58
C VAL A 58 -11.62 -0.24 -7.46
N PHE A 59 -10.93 -1.39 -7.56
CA PHE A 59 -9.47 -1.44 -7.54
C PHE A 59 -8.86 -0.56 -8.64
N CYS A 60 -9.26 -0.76 -9.89
CA CYS A 60 -8.77 0.03 -11.02
C CYS A 60 -9.13 1.52 -10.93
N GLY A 61 -10.29 1.86 -10.36
CA GLY A 61 -10.70 3.23 -10.09
C GLY A 61 -9.82 3.93 -9.05
N LEU A 62 -9.37 3.20 -8.03
CA LEU A 62 -8.50 3.76 -6.99
C LEU A 62 -7.04 3.92 -7.43
N LEU A 63 -6.60 3.22 -8.48
CA LEU A 63 -5.24 3.35 -9.00
C LEU A 63 -4.87 4.79 -9.39
N PRO A 64 -5.64 5.53 -10.22
CA PRO A 64 -5.31 6.93 -10.51
C PRO A 64 -5.54 7.86 -9.31
N VAL A 65 -6.57 7.59 -8.49
CA VAL A 65 -6.91 8.40 -7.31
C VAL A 65 -5.75 8.44 -6.31
N PHE A 66 -5.10 7.30 -6.08
CA PHE A 66 -3.94 7.23 -5.19
C PHE A 66 -2.62 7.39 -5.93
N GLY A 67 -2.47 6.80 -7.10
CA GLY A 67 -1.23 6.81 -7.87
C GLY A 67 -0.79 8.21 -8.26
N ILE A 68 -1.70 9.08 -8.74
CA ILE A 68 -1.33 10.43 -9.19
C ILE A 68 -0.74 11.26 -8.03
N PRO A 69 -1.40 11.41 -6.87
CA PRO A 69 -0.80 12.09 -5.72
C PRO A 69 0.55 11.49 -5.28
N LEU A 70 0.69 10.16 -5.32
CA LEU A 70 1.96 9.50 -4.98
C LEU A 70 3.07 9.88 -5.97
N TRP A 71 2.78 9.89 -7.28
CA TRP A 71 3.72 10.35 -8.30
C TRP A 71 4.12 11.81 -8.10
N LEU A 72 3.17 12.69 -7.79
CA LEU A 72 3.44 14.10 -7.52
C LEU A 72 4.30 14.29 -6.27
N SER A 73 4.13 13.45 -5.24
CA SER A 73 4.95 13.50 -4.03
C SER A 73 6.45 13.28 -4.30
N LEU A 74 6.80 12.56 -5.38
CA LEU A 74 8.20 12.33 -5.74
C LEU A 74 8.93 13.61 -6.19
N ILE A 75 8.20 14.65 -6.61
CA ILE A 75 8.80 15.93 -7.01
C ILE A 75 9.58 16.53 -5.84
N GLU A 76 9.07 16.37 -4.61
CA GLU A 76 9.74 16.86 -3.40
C GLU A 76 11.04 16.12 -3.10
N PHE A 77 11.14 14.86 -3.55
CA PHE A 77 12.30 14.01 -3.34
C PHE A 77 13.27 13.98 -4.53
N LYS A 78 13.08 14.82 -5.55
CA LYS A 78 13.83 14.76 -6.82
C LYS A 78 15.35 14.70 -6.64
N GLU A 79 15.90 15.48 -5.71
CA GLU A 79 17.35 15.55 -5.47
C GLU A 79 17.86 14.26 -4.80
N HIS A 80 17.10 13.73 -3.85
CA HIS A 80 17.43 12.46 -3.18
C HIS A 80 17.29 11.27 -4.14
N ILE A 81 16.30 11.29 -5.03
CA ILE A 81 16.11 10.28 -6.08
C ILE A 81 17.30 10.32 -7.03
N LYS A 82 17.69 11.51 -7.51
CA LYS A 82 18.83 11.67 -8.43
C LYS A 82 20.13 11.16 -7.81
N LYS A 83 20.36 11.46 -6.53
CA LYS A 83 21.57 11.01 -5.81
C LYS A 83 21.62 9.50 -5.61
N ASN A 84 20.48 8.85 -5.37
CA ASN A 84 20.40 7.43 -5.04
C ASN A 84 19.74 6.56 -6.14
N TRP A 85 19.72 7.05 -7.37
CA TRP A 85 18.90 6.48 -8.45
C TRP A 85 19.21 5.00 -8.70
N LEU A 86 20.48 4.58 -8.61
CA LEU A 86 20.88 3.19 -8.83
C LEU A 86 20.27 2.25 -7.78
N SER A 87 20.36 2.62 -6.49
CA SER A 87 19.80 1.83 -5.39
C SER A 87 18.27 1.77 -5.47
N ILE A 88 17.64 2.90 -5.81
CA ILE A 88 16.19 2.98 -6.00
C ILE A 88 15.75 2.10 -7.18
N SER A 89 16.44 2.17 -8.32
CA SER A 89 16.13 1.37 -9.50
C SER A 89 16.30 -0.12 -9.25
N VAL A 90 17.43 -0.55 -8.66
CA VAL A 90 17.67 -1.96 -8.33
C VAL A 90 16.59 -2.50 -7.40
N SER A 91 16.25 -1.73 -6.36
CA SER A 91 15.20 -2.14 -5.43
C SER A 91 13.81 -2.16 -6.07
N SER A 92 13.51 -1.19 -6.93
CA SER A 92 12.24 -1.13 -7.65
C SER A 92 12.10 -2.32 -8.61
N VAL A 93 13.16 -2.67 -9.34
CA VAL A 93 13.20 -3.85 -10.21
C VAL A 93 13.07 -5.13 -9.40
N PHE A 94 13.74 -5.23 -8.25
CA PHE A 94 13.60 -6.37 -7.35
C PHE A 94 12.16 -6.52 -6.83
N LEU A 95 11.53 -5.42 -6.41
CA LEU A 95 10.14 -5.40 -5.96
C LEU A 95 9.17 -5.74 -7.08
N TYR A 96 9.40 -5.24 -8.29
CA TYR A 96 8.65 -5.65 -9.47
C TYR A 96 8.80 -7.15 -9.69
N GLY A 97 10.01 -7.68 -9.62
CA GLY A 97 10.29 -9.10 -9.74
C GLY A 97 9.52 -9.95 -8.73
N LEU A 98 9.51 -9.55 -7.45
CA LEU A 98 8.70 -10.21 -6.42
C LEU A 98 7.21 -10.12 -6.73
N PHE A 99 6.71 -8.92 -7.01
CA PHE A 99 5.30 -8.68 -7.33
C PHE A 99 4.85 -9.50 -8.53
N VAL A 100 5.64 -9.50 -9.61
CA VAL A 100 5.37 -10.25 -10.83
C VAL A 100 5.46 -11.75 -10.58
N ALA A 101 6.42 -12.23 -9.79
CA ALA A 101 6.57 -13.65 -9.47
C ALA A 101 5.32 -14.23 -8.76
N SER A 102 4.51 -13.38 -8.10
CA SER A 102 3.24 -13.82 -7.50
C SER A 102 2.23 -14.35 -8.55
N ILE A 103 2.24 -13.83 -9.78
CA ILE A 103 1.31 -14.23 -10.85
C ILE A 103 1.58 -15.66 -11.35
N PRO A 104 2.78 -16.00 -11.87
CA PRO A 104 3.08 -17.37 -12.29
C PRO A 104 3.10 -18.31 -11.09
N PHE A 105 3.49 -17.86 -9.88
CA PHE A 105 3.34 -18.68 -8.68
C PHE A 105 1.87 -19.06 -8.46
N ALA A 106 0.95 -18.10 -8.50
CA ALA A 106 -0.48 -18.36 -8.39
C ALA A 106 -0.97 -19.30 -9.51
N VAL A 107 -0.59 -19.07 -10.77
CA VAL A 107 -1.02 -19.92 -11.90
C VAL A 107 -0.50 -21.35 -11.77
N ASN A 108 0.78 -21.54 -11.45
CA ASN A 108 1.40 -22.87 -11.36
C ASN A 108 0.95 -23.63 -10.12
N VAL A 109 0.70 -22.95 -9.00
CA VAL A 109 0.26 -23.58 -7.76
C VAL A 109 -1.23 -23.91 -7.81
N ILE A 110 -2.05 -23.03 -8.39
CA ILE A 110 -3.52 -23.18 -8.35
C ILE A 110 -4.02 -24.19 -9.39
N GLN A 111 -3.27 -24.53 -10.45
CA GLN A 111 -3.63 -25.55 -11.46
C GLN A 111 -5.06 -25.45 -12.04
N ILE A 112 -5.71 -24.29 -11.92
CA ILE A 112 -7.06 -24.05 -12.43
C ILE A 112 -6.96 -23.57 -13.87
N VAL A 113 -7.79 -24.15 -14.73
CA VAL A 113 -8.09 -23.59 -16.05
C VAL A 113 -9.09 -22.45 -15.86
N PHE A 114 -8.63 -21.22 -16.06
CA PHE A 114 -9.49 -20.05 -15.94
C PHE A 114 -10.49 -20.00 -17.11
N PRO A 115 -11.82 -19.99 -16.85
CA PRO A 115 -12.84 -19.98 -17.90
C PRO A 115 -12.95 -18.64 -18.64
N LEU A 116 -12.38 -17.58 -18.05
CA LEU A 116 -12.32 -16.26 -18.66
C LEU A 116 -11.27 -16.24 -19.79
N TYR A 117 -11.73 -16.00 -21.01
CA TYR A 117 -10.86 -15.89 -22.18
C TYR A 117 -9.77 -14.82 -21.97
N LYS A 118 -8.51 -15.21 -22.22
CA LYS A 118 -7.30 -14.40 -21.96
C LYS A 118 -7.22 -13.86 -20.52
N HIS A 119 -7.65 -14.65 -19.54
CA HIS A 119 -7.58 -14.28 -18.13
C HIS A 119 -6.18 -13.77 -17.74
N ILE A 120 -5.14 -14.53 -18.10
CA ILE A 120 -3.74 -14.21 -17.75
C ILE A 120 -3.36 -12.83 -18.31
N ASP A 121 -3.59 -12.58 -19.61
CA ASP A 121 -3.27 -11.29 -20.25
C ASP A 121 -3.99 -10.12 -19.58
N LYS A 122 -5.27 -10.29 -19.26
CA LYS A 122 -6.08 -9.26 -18.57
C LYS A 122 -5.54 -8.97 -17.17
N MET A 123 -5.20 -10.01 -16.42
CA MET A 123 -4.61 -9.87 -15.10
C MET A 123 -3.25 -9.18 -15.18
N TRP A 124 -2.39 -9.53 -16.14
CA TRP A 124 -1.10 -8.85 -16.36
C TRP A 124 -1.24 -7.35 -16.55
N VAL A 125 -2.21 -6.91 -17.35
CA VAL A 125 -2.46 -5.47 -17.55
C VAL A 125 -2.86 -4.82 -16.22
N ILE A 126 -3.84 -5.39 -15.51
CA ILE A 126 -4.34 -4.84 -14.23
C ILE A 126 -3.23 -4.80 -13.18
N PHE A 127 -2.47 -5.89 -13.03
CA PHE A 127 -1.36 -5.96 -12.08
C PHE A 127 -0.23 -4.99 -12.43
N THR A 128 0.09 -4.82 -13.72
CA THR A 128 1.10 -3.84 -14.15
C THR A 128 0.65 -2.42 -13.83
N LEU A 129 -0.61 -2.07 -14.09
CA LEU A 129 -1.17 -0.77 -13.72
C LEU A 129 -1.15 -0.56 -12.20
N GLY A 130 -1.51 -1.60 -11.44
CA GLY A 130 -1.44 -1.58 -9.97
C GLY A 130 -0.02 -1.34 -9.47
N TYR A 131 0.96 -2.02 -10.06
CA TYR A 131 2.37 -1.81 -9.76
C TYR A 131 2.82 -0.38 -10.09
N LEU A 132 2.50 0.14 -11.27
CA LEU A 132 2.85 1.50 -11.68
C LEU A 132 2.24 2.57 -10.78
N ALA A 133 1.03 2.33 -10.27
CA ALA A 133 0.39 3.22 -9.30
C ALA A 133 1.10 3.19 -7.93
N MET A 134 1.65 2.05 -7.53
CA MET A 134 2.31 1.86 -6.22
C MET A 134 3.83 2.08 -6.23
N LEU A 135 4.45 2.06 -7.41
CA LEU A 135 5.89 2.28 -7.59
C LEU A 135 6.38 3.56 -6.89
N PRO A 136 5.68 4.71 -6.95
CA PRO A 136 6.12 5.91 -6.24
C PRO A 136 6.14 5.76 -4.72
N ALA A 137 5.27 4.94 -4.13
CA ALA A 137 5.34 4.70 -2.69
C ALA A 137 6.65 3.98 -2.33
N ALA A 138 7.05 2.97 -3.11
CA ALA A 138 8.33 2.28 -2.91
C ALA A 138 9.54 3.22 -3.10
N ILE A 139 9.53 4.04 -4.16
CA ILE A 139 10.57 5.05 -4.40
C ILE A 139 10.59 6.08 -3.25
N GLY A 140 9.42 6.51 -2.78
CA GLY A 140 9.26 7.45 -1.68
C GLY A 140 9.81 6.92 -0.36
N LEU A 141 9.57 5.65 -0.04
CA LEU A 141 10.14 5.01 1.16
C LEU A 141 11.67 5.07 1.17
N TRP A 142 12.31 4.70 0.06
CA TRP A 142 13.76 4.81 -0.08
C TRP A 142 14.27 6.25 -0.09
N SER A 143 13.51 7.16 -0.69
CA SER A 143 13.86 8.58 -0.66
C SER A 143 13.81 9.15 0.75
N ILE A 144 12.82 8.75 1.56
CA ILE A 144 12.69 9.11 2.98
C ILE A 144 13.88 8.59 3.79
N LEU A 145 14.35 7.36 3.54
CA LEU A 145 15.56 6.85 4.22
C LEU A 145 16.75 7.78 4.03
N SER A 146 17.06 8.14 2.79
CA SER A 146 18.19 9.01 2.47
C SER A 146 17.97 10.44 2.98
N ALA A 147 16.75 10.96 2.86
CA ALA A 147 16.41 12.31 3.27
C ALA A 147 16.45 12.49 4.79
N ALA A 148 16.02 11.50 5.58
CA ALA A 148 16.10 11.52 7.04
C ALA A 148 17.54 11.63 7.54
N LYS A 149 18.45 10.87 6.94
CA LYS A 149 19.89 10.93 7.25
C LYS A 149 20.47 12.31 6.94
N GLU A 150 20.27 12.82 5.74
CA GLU A 150 20.81 14.13 5.33
C GLU A 150 20.24 15.28 6.18
N THR A 151 18.96 15.20 6.53
CA THR A 151 18.30 16.17 7.40
C THR A 151 18.95 16.19 8.78
N TYR A 152 19.20 15.02 9.37
CA TYR A 152 19.92 14.92 10.65
C TYR A 152 21.35 15.48 10.57
N GLU A 153 22.09 15.14 9.51
CA GLU A 153 23.48 15.61 9.32
C GLU A 153 23.55 17.14 9.23
N ARG A 154 22.61 17.75 8.49
CA ARG A 154 22.54 19.21 8.29
C ARG A 154 21.84 19.97 9.41
N ALA A 155 21.15 19.28 10.33
CA ALA A 155 20.40 19.95 11.39
C ALA A 155 21.32 20.76 12.31
N ASP A 156 20.91 21.99 12.64
CA ASP A 156 21.59 22.83 13.62
C ASP A 156 21.35 22.27 15.04
N PRO A 157 22.39 22.15 15.89
CA PRO A 157 22.22 21.74 17.29
C PRO A 157 21.46 22.77 18.14
N ASP A 158 21.34 24.03 17.71
CA ASP A 158 20.58 25.06 18.40
C ASP A 158 19.07 24.78 18.31
N PRO A 159 18.35 24.64 19.45
CA PRO A 159 16.91 24.40 19.46
C PRO A 159 16.10 25.42 18.66
N GLN A 160 16.52 26.68 18.61
CA GLN A 160 15.78 27.73 17.89
C GLN A 160 15.92 27.59 16.36
N LYS A 161 17.00 26.97 15.89
CA LYS A 161 17.32 26.81 14.47
C LYS A 161 17.02 25.41 13.94
N CYS A 162 16.75 24.44 14.83
CA CYS A 162 16.44 23.06 14.44
C CYS A 162 15.03 22.87 13.84
N TYR A 163 14.17 23.90 13.88
CA TYR A 163 12.78 23.84 13.42
C TYR A 163 12.58 23.28 11.99
N PRO A 164 13.39 23.65 10.97
CA PRO A 164 13.27 23.08 9.63
C PRO A 164 13.50 21.56 9.60
N ALA A 165 14.43 21.05 10.42
CA ALA A 165 14.66 19.62 10.53
C ALA A 165 13.46 18.91 11.18
N VAL A 166 12.91 19.49 12.25
CA VAL A 166 11.70 18.98 12.92
C VAL A 166 10.51 18.91 11.94
N GLN A 167 10.28 19.97 11.17
CA GLN A 167 9.26 19.97 10.13
C GLN A 167 9.48 18.88 9.08
N ALA A 168 10.72 18.71 8.61
CA ALA A 168 11.05 17.67 7.63
C ALA A 168 10.76 16.26 8.18
N PHE A 169 11.14 15.95 9.42
CA PHE A 169 10.83 14.66 10.05
C PHE A 169 9.32 14.41 10.18
N ASN A 170 8.53 15.41 10.56
CA ASN A 170 7.08 15.30 10.62
C ASN A 170 6.46 15.11 9.23
N HIS A 171 7.05 15.72 8.22
CA HIS A 171 6.65 15.54 6.83
C HIS A 171 6.96 14.12 6.33
N TYR A 172 8.15 13.58 6.62
CA TYR A 172 8.50 12.19 6.30
C TYR A 172 7.56 11.18 6.94
N ARG A 173 7.20 11.39 8.22
CA ARG A 173 6.20 10.56 8.91
C ARG A 173 4.83 10.62 8.24
N SER A 174 4.41 11.81 7.83
CA SER A 174 3.14 11.99 7.14
C SER A 174 3.09 11.19 5.83
N TYR A 175 4.17 11.21 5.04
CA TYR A 175 4.28 10.37 3.85
C TYR A 175 4.31 8.88 4.15
N LEU A 176 5.09 8.46 5.16
CA LEU A 176 5.11 7.06 5.59
C LEU A 176 3.72 6.55 5.92
N GLN A 177 2.95 7.33 6.67
CA GLN A 177 1.58 6.96 7.04
C GLN A 177 0.64 6.94 5.83
N ALA A 178 0.74 7.93 4.93
CA ALA A 178 -0.05 7.92 3.70
C ALA A 178 0.25 6.70 2.82
N TYR A 179 1.53 6.38 2.62
CA TYR A 179 1.96 5.22 1.84
C TYR A 179 1.45 3.92 2.46
N LEU A 180 1.51 3.78 3.78
CA LEU A 180 0.99 2.62 4.51
C LEU A 180 -0.52 2.48 4.35
N VAL A 181 -1.28 3.56 4.52
CA VAL A 181 -2.75 3.54 4.40
C VAL A 181 -3.17 3.18 2.98
N ILE A 182 -2.59 3.83 1.98
CA ILE A 182 -2.88 3.56 0.57
C ILE A 182 -2.54 2.11 0.21
N ALA A 183 -1.36 1.63 0.59
CA ALA A 183 -0.95 0.24 0.35
C ALA A 183 -1.91 -0.74 1.02
N GLY A 184 -2.29 -0.47 2.28
CA GLY A 184 -3.24 -1.29 3.02
C GLY A 184 -4.61 -1.39 2.36
N ILE A 185 -5.14 -0.27 1.85
CA ILE A 185 -6.41 -0.23 1.11
C ILE A 185 -6.32 -1.08 -0.16
N LEU A 186 -5.27 -0.87 -0.97
CA LEU A 186 -5.11 -1.57 -2.24
C LEU A 186 -4.86 -3.07 -2.05
N ILE A 187 -4.03 -3.47 -1.07
CA ILE A 187 -3.81 -4.88 -0.72
C ILE A 187 -5.13 -5.52 -0.26
N SER A 188 -5.91 -4.84 0.57
CA SER A 188 -7.20 -5.35 1.03
C SER A 188 -8.18 -5.59 -0.12
N LEU A 189 -8.23 -4.67 -1.09
CA LEU A 189 -9.05 -4.83 -2.30
C LEU A 189 -8.56 -5.96 -3.20
N VAL A 190 -7.23 -6.13 -3.35
CA VAL A 190 -6.67 -7.27 -4.07
C VAL A 190 -7.11 -8.58 -3.42
N VAL A 191 -7.01 -8.71 -2.09
CA VAL A 191 -7.40 -9.93 -1.36
C VAL A 191 -8.91 -10.19 -1.45
N LEU A 192 -9.74 -9.16 -1.27
CA LEU A 192 -11.19 -9.24 -1.48
C LEU A 192 -11.55 -9.69 -2.89
N SER A 193 -10.90 -9.09 -3.89
CA SER A 193 -11.09 -9.45 -5.29
C SER A 193 -10.67 -10.90 -5.55
N THR A 194 -9.55 -11.36 -4.98
CA THR A 194 -9.12 -12.76 -5.05
C THR A 194 -10.16 -13.71 -4.42
N GLY A 195 -10.75 -13.34 -3.28
CA GLY A 195 -11.82 -14.11 -2.64
C GLY A 195 -13.10 -14.19 -3.49
N ALA A 196 -13.53 -13.06 -4.05
CA ALA A 196 -14.69 -13.02 -4.96
C ALA A 196 -14.44 -13.82 -6.25
N MET A 197 -13.24 -13.74 -6.80
CA MET A 197 -12.82 -14.55 -7.97
C MET A 197 -12.89 -16.03 -7.66
N ARG A 198 -12.37 -16.45 -6.50
CA ARG A 198 -12.44 -17.83 -6.03
C ARG A 198 -13.91 -18.30 -6.00
N GLN A 199 -14.80 -17.51 -5.41
CA GLN A 199 -16.20 -17.88 -5.31
C GLN A 199 -16.84 -18.08 -6.70
N ALA A 200 -16.61 -17.16 -7.63
CA ALA A 200 -17.09 -17.31 -9.01
C ALA A 200 -16.49 -18.56 -9.70
N LEU A 201 -15.22 -18.88 -9.46
CA LEU A 201 -14.58 -20.08 -10.02
C LEU A 201 -15.15 -21.39 -9.45
N VAL A 202 -15.48 -21.43 -8.15
CA VAL A 202 -16.10 -22.59 -7.50
C VAL A 202 -17.55 -22.78 -7.97
N GLU A 203 -18.31 -21.70 -8.11
CA GLU A 203 -19.68 -21.74 -8.68
C GLU A 203 -19.68 -22.21 -10.14
N TYR A 204 -18.66 -21.82 -10.91
CA TYR A 204 -18.50 -22.28 -12.29
C TYR A 204 -18.20 -23.78 -12.40
N ASN A 205 -17.30 -24.27 -11.53
CA ASN A 205 -16.92 -25.68 -11.43
C ASN A 205 -16.56 -26.03 -9.97
N PRO A 206 -17.41 -26.82 -9.27
CA PRO A 206 -17.18 -27.20 -7.88
C PRO A 206 -15.84 -27.91 -7.62
N ALA A 207 -15.26 -28.57 -8.63
CA ALA A 207 -13.93 -29.20 -8.49
C ALA A 207 -12.82 -28.19 -8.16
N ASN A 208 -13.02 -26.90 -8.49
CA ASN A 208 -12.08 -25.83 -8.18
C ASN A 208 -11.95 -25.57 -6.68
N GLU A 209 -12.87 -26.04 -5.83
CA GLU A 209 -12.79 -25.83 -4.39
C GLU A 209 -11.53 -26.49 -3.78
N GLN A 210 -11.13 -27.65 -4.31
CA GLN A 210 -9.94 -28.38 -3.87
C GLN A 210 -8.66 -27.73 -4.38
N LEU A 211 -8.68 -27.19 -5.60
CA LEU A 211 -7.53 -26.56 -6.25
C LEU A 211 -7.27 -25.13 -5.75
N PHE A 212 -8.32 -24.40 -5.39
CA PHE A 212 -8.26 -23.03 -4.89
C PHE A 212 -8.96 -22.92 -3.55
N SER A 213 -8.30 -23.41 -2.51
CA SER A 213 -8.81 -23.36 -1.14
C SER A 213 -8.80 -21.93 -0.58
N ASN A 214 -9.62 -21.69 0.46
CA ASN A 214 -9.61 -20.42 1.21
C ASN A 214 -8.23 -20.09 1.80
N ASN A 215 -7.43 -21.10 2.15
CA ASN A 215 -6.07 -20.93 2.66
C ASN A 215 -5.15 -20.25 1.63
N MET A 216 -5.38 -20.45 0.34
CA MET A 216 -4.59 -19.78 -0.71
C MET A 216 -4.92 -18.29 -0.81
N VAL A 217 -6.18 -17.89 -0.60
CA VAL A 217 -6.58 -16.47 -0.54
C VAL A 217 -5.92 -15.80 0.66
N LEU A 218 -5.88 -16.47 1.82
CA LEU A 218 -5.19 -15.98 3.01
C LEU A 218 -3.68 -15.89 2.79
N ALA A 219 -3.06 -16.91 2.18
CA ALA A 219 -1.63 -16.91 1.86
C ALA A 219 -1.27 -15.75 0.92
N HIS A 220 -2.13 -15.45 -0.05
CA HIS A 220 -1.97 -14.31 -0.96
C HIS A 220 -2.01 -12.97 -0.22
N GLY A 221 -2.94 -12.79 0.73
CA GLY A 221 -2.98 -11.59 1.58
C GLY A 221 -1.78 -11.46 2.52
N LEU A 222 -1.35 -12.57 3.12
CA LEU A 222 -0.15 -12.62 3.97
C LEU A 222 1.10 -12.28 3.18
N TYR A 223 1.22 -12.77 1.94
CA TYR A 223 2.34 -12.48 1.05
C TYR A 223 2.49 -10.97 0.81
N PHE A 224 1.43 -10.27 0.42
CA PHE A 224 1.50 -8.82 0.21
C PHE A 224 1.70 -8.03 1.50
N THR A 225 1.11 -8.48 2.60
CA THR A 225 1.31 -7.86 3.92
C THR A 225 2.77 -7.99 4.36
N PHE A 226 3.39 -9.15 4.12
CA PHE A 226 4.81 -9.37 4.39
C PHE A 226 5.69 -8.46 3.53
N LEU A 227 5.43 -8.36 2.21
CA LEU A 227 6.16 -7.45 1.32
C LEU A 227 6.06 -5.99 1.79
N LEU A 228 4.87 -5.54 2.18
CA LEU A 228 4.67 -4.21 2.74
C LEU A 228 5.48 -4.02 4.02
N GLY A 229 5.48 -5.01 4.92
CA GLY A 229 6.28 -4.98 6.16
C GLY A 229 7.78 -4.85 5.89
N VAL A 230 8.31 -5.62 4.95
CA VAL A 230 9.73 -5.58 4.55
C VAL A 230 10.15 -4.20 4.05
N LEU A 231 9.26 -3.47 3.37
CA LEU A 231 9.54 -2.12 2.88
C LEU A 231 9.33 -1.02 3.91
N TYR A 232 8.22 -1.12 4.64
CA TYR A 232 7.78 -0.08 5.55
C TYR A 232 8.59 -0.06 6.85
N VAL A 233 8.81 -1.22 7.46
CA VAL A 233 9.40 -1.32 8.81
C VAL A 233 10.82 -0.76 8.86
N PRO A 234 11.75 -1.09 7.94
CA PRO A 234 13.10 -0.51 7.97
C PRO A 234 13.05 1.01 7.83
N THR A 235 12.20 1.53 6.94
CA THR A 235 12.04 2.96 6.72
C THR A 235 11.54 3.66 7.97
N TYR A 236 10.54 3.09 8.64
CA TYR A 236 10.03 3.60 9.90
C TYR A 236 11.12 3.62 10.98
N ILE A 237 11.86 2.52 11.17
CA ILE A 237 12.92 2.42 12.16
C ILE A 237 13.98 3.50 11.95
N VAL A 238 14.40 3.74 10.70
CA VAL A 238 15.41 4.74 10.37
C VAL A 238 14.92 6.16 10.65
N VAL A 239 13.66 6.48 10.33
CA VAL A 239 13.06 7.78 10.69
C VAL A 239 13.00 7.96 12.21
N GLN A 240 12.65 6.92 12.97
CA GLN A 240 12.70 6.98 14.44
C GLN A 240 14.12 7.20 14.96
N LEU A 241 15.09 6.45 14.41
CA LEU A 241 16.48 6.51 14.82
C LEU A 241 17.04 7.92 14.61
N TYR A 242 16.94 8.47 13.40
CA TYR A 242 17.45 9.81 13.13
C TYR A 242 16.68 10.91 13.85
N GLY A 243 15.39 10.73 14.13
CA GLY A 243 14.64 11.63 14.99
C GLY A 243 15.16 11.64 16.44
N ARG A 244 15.49 10.46 17.00
CA ARG A 244 16.10 10.34 18.33
C ARG A 244 17.51 10.91 18.35
N LEU A 245 18.31 10.66 17.32
CA LEU A 245 19.63 11.26 17.18
C LEU A 245 19.54 12.79 17.06
N LEU A 246 18.53 13.33 16.37
CA LEU A 246 18.26 14.75 16.32
C LEU A 246 17.95 15.32 17.70
N ARG A 247 17.07 14.67 18.48
CA ARG A 247 16.81 15.05 19.88
C ARG A 247 18.10 15.05 20.70
N ASP A 248 18.92 14.01 20.56
CA ASP A 248 20.17 13.88 21.31
C ASP A 248 21.21 14.94 20.89
N LYS A 249 21.18 15.38 19.63
CA LYS A 249 22.00 16.48 19.11
C LYS A 249 21.56 17.85 19.65
N VAL A 250 20.26 18.10 19.75
CA VAL A 250 19.68 19.38 20.19
C VAL A 250 19.66 19.52 21.71
N TYR A 251 19.37 18.43 22.42
CA TYR A 251 19.33 18.39 23.89
C TYR A 251 20.27 17.31 24.43
N PRO A 252 21.61 17.52 24.34
CA PRO A 252 22.59 16.54 24.78
C PRO A 252 22.56 16.38 26.30
N VAL A 253 22.64 15.13 26.75
CA VAL A 253 22.72 14.75 28.17
C VAL A 253 24.11 14.16 28.40
N ILE A 254 24.96 14.89 29.11
CA ILE A 254 26.34 14.47 29.42
C ILE A 254 26.42 14.05 30.89
N THR A 255 25.69 14.75 31.77
CA THR A 255 25.66 14.51 33.21
C THR A 255 24.26 14.14 33.73
N LEU A 256 24.17 13.68 34.98
CA LEU A 256 22.89 13.42 35.66
C LEU A 256 22.09 14.70 35.95
N ASP A 257 22.77 15.83 36.16
CA ASP A 257 22.11 17.11 36.36
C ASP A 257 21.55 17.66 35.04
N ASP A 258 22.30 17.50 33.93
CA ASP A 258 21.77 17.76 32.57
C ASP A 258 20.51 16.94 32.31
N TYR A 259 20.46 15.68 32.75
CA TYR A 259 19.30 14.83 32.55
C TYR A 259 18.06 15.42 33.22
N LYS A 260 18.16 15.80 34.50
CA LYS A 260 17.01 16.38 35.23
C LYS A 260 16.51 17.68 34.60
N GLU A 261 17.41 18.53 34.13
CA GLU A 261 17.05 19.79 33.49
C GLU A 261 16.44 19.58 32.09
N LYS A 262 17.02 18.68 31.29
CA LYS A 262 16.68 18.52 29.87
C LYS A 262 15.65 17.43 29.60
N GLU A 263 15.36 16.54 30.56
CA GLU A 263 14.31 15.51 30.43
C GLU A 263 12.96 16.07 29.95
N PRO A 264 12.38 17.15 30.55
CA PRO A 264 11.10 17.68 30.09
C PRO A 264 11.18 18.19 28.64
N LEU A 265 12.27 18.86 28.27
CA LEU A 265 12.49 19.35 26.90
C LEU A 265 12.62 18.19 25.91
N ARG A 266 13.33 17.13 26.29
CA ARG A 266 13.49 15.91 25.49
C ARG A 266 12.15 15.20 25.28
N LYS A 267 11.31 15.11 26.33
CA LYS A 267 9.95 14.54 26.21
C LYS A 267 9.06 15.37 25.29
N GLN A 268 9.05 16.69 25.46
CA GLN A 268 8.32 17.59 24.57
C GLN A 268 8.80 17.47 23.12
N PHE A 269 10.10 17.36 22.90
CA PHE A 269 10.67 17.17 21.57
C PHE A 269 10.31 15.80 20.98
N ASP A 270 10.32 14.74 21.79
CA ASP A 270 9.83 13.41 21.42
C ASP A 270 8.34 13.43 21.04
N GLU A 271 7.52 14.21 21.74
CA GLU A 271 6.10 14.41 21.40
C GLU A 271 5.92 15.16 20.08
N ILE A 272 6.63 16.27 19.89
CA ILE A 272 6.57 17.08 18.65
C ILE A 272 7.00 16.24 17.44
N LEU A 273 8.05 15.42 17.60
CA LEU A 273 8.49 14.48 16.58
C LEU A 273 7.69 13.19 16.57
N ASN A 274 6.73 12.97 17.48
CA ASN A 274 5.97 11.73 17.65
C ASN A 274 6.82 10.45 17.88
N LEU A 275 8.01 10.56 18.45
CA LEU A 275 8.97 9.46 18.69
C LEU A 275 8.49 8.41 19.71
N ASN A 276 7.42 8.73 20.43
CA ASN A 276 6.78 7.87 21.43
C ASN A 276 5.86 6.81 20.81
N ILE A 277 5.51 6.93 19.53
CA ILE A 277 4.64 5.97 18.85
C ILE A 277 5.45 4.73 18.46
N THR A 278 5.03 3.57 18.93
CA THR A 278 5.63 2.28 18.54
C THR A 278 5.21 1.88 17.12
N VAL A 279 6.03 1.06 16.45
CA VAL A 279 5.68 0.46 15.14
C VAL A 279 4.29 -0.20 15.20
N GLY A 280 4.03 -0.95 16.27
CA GLY A 280 2.76 -1.64 16.48
C GLY A 280 1.56 -0.71 16.62
N GLN A 281 1.69 0.42 17.32
CA GLN A 281 0.63 1.42 17.42
C GLN A 281 0.31 2.05 16.05
N ASN A 282 1.35 2.36 15.26
CA ASN A 282 1.17 2.94 13.94
C ASN A 282 0.52 1.94 12.96
N LEU A 283 0.96 0.67 12.99
CA LEU A 283 0.34 -0.40 12.22
C LEU A 283 -1.11 -0.68 12.66
N ARG A 284 -1.40 -0.68 13.97
CA ARG A 284 -2.77 -0.84 14.49
C ARG A 284 -3.69 0.26 13.99
N ALA A 285 -3.23 1.51 13.97
CA ALA A 285 -4.02 2.62 13.43
C ALA A 285 -4.39 2.38 11.95
N GLY A 286 -3.45 1.87 11.14
CA GLY A 286 -3.73 1.43 9.77
C GLY A 286 -4.71 0.25 9.70
N LEU A 287 -4.56 -0.75 10.58
CA LEU A 287 -5.46 -1.91 10.65
C LEU A 287 -6.89 -1.55 11.05
N PHE A 288 -7.10 -0.57 11.93
CA PHE A 288 -8.44 -0.12 12.30
C PHE A 288 -9.22 0.43 11.12
N ILE A 289 -8.57 1.14 10.20
CA ILE A 289 -9.18 1.64 8.96
C ILE A 289 -9.63 0.47 8.07
N LEU A 290 -8.88 -0.62 8.09
CA LEU A 290 -9.15 -1.82 7.30
C LEU A 290 -10.07 -2.82 8.01
N ALA A 291 -10.38 -2.61 9.30
CA ALA A 291 -11.14 -3.56 10.09
C ALA A 291 -12.50 -3.92 9.49
N PRO A 292 -13.29 -3.00 8.88
CA PRO A 292 -14.52 -3.36 8.19
C PRO A 292 -14.29 -4.32 7.01
N LEU A 293 -13.24 -4.09 6.20
CA LEU A 293 -12.87 -4.98 5.09
C LEU A 293 -12.44 -6.35 5.62
N VAL A 294 -11.56 -6.38 6.62
CA VAL A 294 -11.06 -7.61 7.23
C VAL A 294 -12.21 -8.42 7.83
N THR A 295 -13.14 -7.75 8.52
CA THR A 295 -14.33 -8.40 9.10
C THR A 295 -15.25 -8.95 8.01
N SER A 296 -15.46 -8.22 6.92
CA SER A 296 -16.25 -8.72 5.77
C SER A 296 -15.60 -9.92 5.09
N LEU A 297 -14.27 -9.93 4.98
CA LEU A 297 -13.49 -11.07 4.49
C LEU A 297 -13.70 -12.29 5.37
N PHE A 298 -13.53 -12.14 6.69
CA PHE A 298 -13.77 -13.23 7.63
C PHE A 298 -15.22 -13.71 7.59
N SER A 299 -16.20 -12.81 7.53
CA SER A 299 -17.61 -13.19 7.41
C SER A 299 -17.89 -13.96 6.13
N SER A 300 -17.33 -13.55 4.99
CA SER A 300 -17.47 -14.28 3.72
C SER A 300 -16.82 -15.66 3.77
N LEU A 301 -15.64 -15.76 4.40
CA LEU A 301 -14.93 -17.03 4.57
C LEU A 301 -15.64 -17.98 5.55
N ILE A 302 -16.35 -17.45 6.55
CA ILE A 302 -17.00 -18.22 7.62
C ILE A 302 -18.45 -18.60 7.25
N ASN A 303 -19.20 -17.72 6.57
CA ASN A 303 -20.66 -17.83 6.48
C ASN A 303 -21.19 -18.67 5.29
N ILE A 304 -20.34 -19.40 4.55
CA ILE A 304 -20.78 -20.25 3.42
C ILE A 304 -21.14 -21.69 3.85
N ARG A 305 -21.21 -21.98 5.16
CA ARG A 305 -21.68 -23.29 5.67
C ARG A 305 -23.10 -23.31 6.26
N VAL A 306 -23.83 -22.20 6.28
CA VAL A 306 -25.10 -22.10 7.04
C VAL A 306 -26.37 -22.09 6.17
N LEU A 307 -26.24 -22.13 4.83
CA LEU A 307 -27.40 -22.26 3.93
C LEU A 307 -27.14 -23.36 2.89
N GLY A 308 -27.29 -24.61 3.33
CA GLY A 308 -27.23 -25.83 2.53
C GLY A 308 -27.69 -27.01 3.35
#